data_AF-A0A8T7I3B6-F1
#
_entry.id   AF-A0A8T7I3B6-F1
#
_cell.length_a   1.000
_cell.length_b   1.000
_cell.length_c   1.000
_cell.angle_alpha   90.00
_cell.angle_beta   90.00
_cell.angle_gamma   90.00
#
_symmetry.space_group_name_H-M   'P 1'
#
loop_
_entity.id
_entity.type
_entity.pdbx_description
1 polymer ?
#
loop_
_entity_poly.entity_id
_entity_poly.type
_entity_poly.pdbx_seq_one_letter_code
_entity_poly.pdbx_strand_id
1 'polypeptide(L)'
;MSSLVLLSGHFANAVELTKAQDLDLSQAPAALILLHLNVDSVAPSLIVEKLIDGKPASNRRKASTTKLSMDATAKGLYLASLAPGDYQVIELQAPYFDLPYRLNLAEDPRWRFTVAPGQTNYIGMFQLNRERKADEIYIKLINRIATDLPIIQTQLEALLAQYPLVVQSGIQDDFLKELTQ
;
A
#
# COMPACT_ATOMS: atom_id res chain seq x y z
N MET A 1 -33.44 7.83 -4.91
CA MET A 1 -32.51 8.60 -4.07
C MET A 1 -31.82 7.64 -3.12
N SER A 2 -30.70 7.06 -3.54
CA SER A 2 -29.94 6.11 -2.70
C SER A 2 -28.95 6.91 -1.85
N SER A 3 -29.23 6.96 -0.55
CA SER A 3 -28.32 7.53 0.45
C SER A 3 -27.27 6.47 0.78
N LEU A 4 -26.02 6.73 0.41
CA LEU A 4 -24.88 5.90 0.77
C LEU A 4 -24.50 6.25 2.22
N VAL A 5 -24.78 5.34 3.16
CA VAL A 5 -24.34 5.49 4.56
C VAL A 5 -22.84 5.21 4.62
N LEU A 6 -22.03 6.26 4.67
CA LEU A 6 -20.60 6.16 4.99
C LEU A 6 -20.46 5.81 6.49
N LEU A 7 -20.11 4.56 6.79
CA LEU A 7 -19.56 4.18 8.09
C LEU A 7 -18.21 4.89 8.25
N SER A 8 -18.21 6.02 8.96
CA SER A 8 -17.06 6.90 9.18
C SER A 8 -16.08 6.30 10.20
N GLY A 9 -15.18 5.44 9.73
CA GLY A 9 -13.90 5.23 10.41
C GLY A 9 -13.19 6.58 10.52
N HIS A 10 -12.91 7.06 11.74
CA HIS A 10 -12.18 8.30 11.96
C HIS A 10 -10.69 8.05 11.71
N PHE A 11 -10.23 8.34 10.50
CA PHE A 11 -8.81 8.37 10.15
C PHE A 11 -8.27 9.78 10.33
N ALA A 12 -7.02 9.92 10.77
CA ALA A 12 -6.40 11.24 10.87
C ALA A 12 -6.15 11.84 9.49
N ASN A 13 -5.86 10.99 8.50
CA ASN A 13 -5.69 11.37 7.10
C ASN A 13 -6.24 10.28 6.17
N ALA A 14 -6.67 10.67 4.98
CA ALA A 14 -6.97 9.77 3.87
C ALA A 14 -6.11 10.17 2.67
N VAL A 15 -5.51 9.18 2.02
CA VAL A 15 -4.63 9.33 0.86
C VAL A 15 -5.14 8.36 -0.20
N GLU A 16 -5.47 8.91 -1.37
CA GLU A 16 -5.85 8.11 -2.53
C GLU A 16 -4.58 7.72 -3.31
N LEU A 17 -4.47 6.43 -3.64
CA LEU A 17 -3.48 5.95 -4.60
C LEU A 17 -3.98 6.21 -6.01
N THR A 18 -3.19 6.97 -6.78
CA THR A 18 -3.50 7.31 -8.17
C THR A 18 -2.62 6.48 -9.09
N LYS A 19 -3.13 6.12 -10.28
CA LYS A 19 -2.26 5.51 -11.30
C LYS A 19 -1.08 6.42 -11.56
N ALA A 20 0.10 5.84 -11.71
CA ALA A 20 1.32 6.63 -11.77
C ALA A 20 1.34 7.65 -12.93
N GLN A 21 0.70 7.31 -14.05
CA GLN A 21 0.52 8.19 -15.21
C GLN A 21 -0.44 9.38 -14.98
N ASP A 22 -1.32 9.28 -13.98
CA ASP A 22 -2.35 10.27 -13.67
C ASP A 22 -1.98 11.10 -12.43
N LEU A 23 -0.79 10.89 -11.86
CA LEU A 23 -0.33 11.59 -10.66
C LEU A 23 -0.06 13.07 -10.97
N ASP A 24 -0.76 13.96 -10.27
CA ASP A 24 -0.46 15.39 -10.29
C ASP A 24 0.76 15.71 -9.40
N LEU A 25 1.79 16.28 -10.01
CA LEU A 25 3.03 16.73 -9.36
C LEU A 25 3.10 18.26 -9.22
N SER A 26 1.98 18.97 -9.39
CA SER A 26 1.90 20.43 -9.24
C SER A 26 2.40 20.92 -7.88
N GLN A 27 2.26 20.10 -6.84
CA GLN A 27 2.91 20.26 -5.55
C GLN A 27 4.01 19.21 -5.41
N ALA A 28 5.25 19.67 -5.18
CA ALA A 28 6.38 18.77 -4.99
C ALA A 28 6.15 17.87 -3.75
N PRO A 29 5.96 16.55 -3.92
CA PRO A 29 5.76 15.65 -2.79
C PRO A 29 7.05 15.55 -1.96
N ALA A 30 6.90 15.49 -0.63
CA ALA A 30 8.04 15.25 0.25
C ALA A 30 8.66 13.86 0.05
N ALA A 31 7.84 12.87 -0.30
CA ALA A 31 8.23 11.54 -0.71
C ALA A 31 7.04 10.84 -1.38
N LEU A 32 7.32 9.83 -2.19
CA LEU A 32 6.32 9.02 -2.88
C LEU A 32 6.37 7.58 -2.41
N ILE A 33 5.21 6.95 -2.27
CA ILE A 33 5.08 5.49 -2.20
C ILE A 33 4.65 4.97 -3.57
N LEU A 34 5.18 3.82 -3.96
CA LEU A 34 4.88 3.11 -5.20
C LEU A 34 4.39 1.70 -4.87
N LEU A 35 3.18 1.38 -5.30
CA LEU A 35 2.55 0.08 -5.15
C LEU A 35 2.21 -0.48 -6.53
N HIS A 36 2.57 -1.73 -6.78
CA HIS A 36 2.04 -2.45 -7.94
C HIS A 36 0.75 -3.15 -7.54
N LEU A 37 -0.37 -2.77 -8.14
CA LEU A 37 -1.67 -3.35 -7.87
C LEU A 37 -2.00 -4.45 -8.89
N ASN A 38 -2.26 -5.67 -8.42
CA ASN A 38 -2.77 -6.78 -9.21
C ASN A 38 -4.03 -7.33 -8.55
N VAL A 39 -5.15 -6.65 -8.81
CA VAL A 39 -6.46 -7.01 -8.27
C VAL A 39 -7.40 -7.42 -9.41
N ASP A 40 -8.18 -8.48 -9.20
CA ASP A 40 -9.16 -8.97 -10.18
C ASP A 40 -10.61 -8.49 -9.91
N SER A 41 -10.79 -7.59 -8.93
CA SER A 41 -12.07 -7.16 -8.36
C SER A 41 -12.01 -5.71 -7.86
N VAL A 42 -12.94 -5.32 -6.99
CA VAL A 42 -12.96 -4.03 -6.29
C VAL A 42 -11.73 -3.88 -5.41
N ALA A 43 -11.14 -2.70 -5.46
CA ALA A 43 -9.86 -2.40 -4.83
C ALA A 43 -9.99 -2.26 -3.30
N PRO A 44 -9.02 -2.78 -2.53
CA PRO A 44 -9.04 -2.68 -1.09
C PRO A 44 -8.52 -1.31 -0.60
N SER A 45 -8.59 -1.10 0.70
CA SER A 45 -7.88 -0.02 1.39
C SER A 45 -6.92 -0.61 2.43
N LEU A 46 -5.80 0.05 2.64
CA LEU A 46 -4.87 -0.25 3.72
C LEU A 46 -4.97 0.84 4.77
N ILE A 47 -4.99 0.46 6.04
CA ILE A 47 -4.83 1.39 7.16
C ILE A 47 -3.39 1.27 7.62
N VAL A 48 -2.67 2.38 7.55
CA VAL A 48 -1.27 2.46 7.98
C VAL A 48 -1.12 3.37 9.19
N GLU A 49 -0.18 3.01 10.04
CA GLU A 49 0.23 3.81 11.19
C GLU A 49 1.72 4.13 11.06
N LYS A 50 2.08 5.39 11.31
CA LYS A 50 3.48 5.80 11.40
C LYS A 50 4.09 5.28 12.70
N LEU A 51 5.21 4.59 12.62
CA LEU A 51 5.97 4.07 13.75
C LEU A 51 6.77 5.20 14.43
N ILE A 52 6.91 5.10 15.75
CA ILE A 52 7.77 5.95 16.58
C ILE A 52 8.74 5.03 17.32
N ASP A 53 10.04 5.26 17.14
CA ASP A 53 11.11 4.41 17.70
C ASP A 53 10.94 2.91 17.37
N GLY A 54 10.52 2.61 16.14
CA GLY A 54 10.31 1.24 15.65
C GLY A 54 9.10 0.51 16.24
N LYS A 55 8.27 1.20 17.03
CA LYS A 55 7.04 0.66 17.62
C LYS A 55 5.80 1.36 17.05
N PRO A 56 4.65 0.67 16.96
CA PRO A 56 3.37 1.33 16.78
C PRO A 56 3.23 2.43 17.82
N ALA A 57 2.49 3.51 17.55
CA ALA A 57 2.32 4.62 18.50
C ALA A 57 1.39 4.23 19.68
N SER A 58 1.40 2.96 20.09
CA SER A 58 0.49 2.30 21.01
C SER A 58 0.77 2.68 22.45
N ASN A 59 0.38 3.91 22.84
CA ASN A 59 -0.28 4.14 24.14
C ASN A 59 -0.97 5.49 24.37
N ARG A 60 -1.27 6.30 23.36
CA ARG A 60 -1.97 7.58 23.61
C ARG A 60 -2.95 7.85 22.51
N ARG A 61 -4.23 8.00 22.86
CA ARG A 61 -5.38 8.78 22.29
C ARG A 61 -5.21 9.59 20.97
N LYS A 62 -4.23 9.33 20.10
CA LYS A 62 -3.70 10.22 19.04
C LYS A 62 -2.73 9.51 18.06
N ALA A 63 -2.75 8.18 17.95
CA ALA A 63 -2.06 7.51 16.85
C ALA A 63 -2.63 8.02 15.51
N SER A 64 -1.80 8.67 14.69
CA SER A 64 -2.22 9.18 13.38
C SER A 64 -2.26 8.03 12.40
N THR A 65 -3.47 7.51 12.18
CA THR A 65 -3.72 6.51 11.14
C THR A 65 -3.99 7.21 9.82
N THR A 66 -3.39 6.67 8.76
CA THR A 66 -3.65 7.10 7.39
C THR A 66 -4.36 5.98 6.67
N LYS A 67 -5.51 6.27 6.07
CA LYS A 67 -6.15 5.34 5.15
C LYS A 67 -5.53 5.54 3.76
N LEU A 68 -4.92 4.50 3.24
CA LEU A 68 -4.48 4.38 1.85
C LEU A 68 -5.61 3.72 1.07
N SER A 69 -6.41 4.52 0.38
CA SER A 69 -7.49 4.04 -0.47
C SER A 69 -6.94 3.71 -1.86
N MET A 70 -7.28 2.52 -2.36
CA MET A 70 -7.08 2.21 -3.76
C MET A 70 -8.44 2.40 -4.43
N ASP A 71 -8.59 3.36 -5.33
CA ASP A 71 -9.82 3.55 -6.13
C ASP A 71 -9.80 2.69 -7.41
N ALA A 72 -8.86 1.75 -7.48
CA ALA A 72 -8.40 1.19 -8.72
C ALA A 72 -8.81 -0.26 -8.92
N THR A 73 -9.90 -0.47 -9.65
CA THR A 73 -10.22 -1.79 -10.22
C THR A 73 -9.21 -2.24 -11.29
N ALA A 74 -8.35 -1.32 -11.76
CA ALA A 74 -7.37 -1.59 -12.80
C ALA A 74 -6.01 -2.00 -12.22
N LYS A 75 -5.42 -3.04 -12.80
CA LYS A 75 -4.05 -3.46 -12.51
C LYS A 75 -3.05 -2.40 -12.99
N GLY A 76 -1.93 -2.25 -12.28
CA GLY A 76 -0.84 -1.36 -12.70
C GLY A 76 -0.05 -0.74 -11.55
N LEU A 77 0.76 0.27 -11.88
CA LEU A 77 1.57 1.01 -10.92
C LEU A 77 0.79 2.20 -10.35
N TYR A 78 0.79 2.30 -9.03
CA TYR A 78 0.07 3.31 -8.27
C TYR A 78 1.01 4.10 -7.37
N LEU A 79 0.80 5.41 -7.31
CA LEU A 79 1.60 6.33 -6.53
C LEU A 79 0.72 7.13 -5.57
N ALA A 80 1.31 7.51 -4.44
CA ALA A 80 0.75 8.53 -3.58
C ALA A 80 1.87 9.27 -2.82
N SER A 81 1.56 10.50 -2.40
CA SER A 81 2.44 11.25 -1.49
C SER A 81 2.22 10.79 -0.06
N LEU A 82 3.30 10.51 0.66
CA LEU A 82 3.26 10.17 2.08
C LEU A 82 4.44 10.83 2.77
N ALA A 83 4.24 11.32 4.00
CA ALA A 83 5.33 11.93 4.76
C ALA A 83 6.46 10.91 5.00
N PRO A 84 7.73 11.33 5.00
CA PRO A 84 8.84 10.43 5.32
C PRO A 84 8.73 9.79 6.72
N GLY A 85 9.18 8.55 6.85
CA GLY A 85 9.23 7.80 8.10
C GLY A 85 8.92 6.31 7.95
N ASP A 86 8.88 5.61 9.07
CA ASP A 86 8.57 4.18 9.12
C ASP A 86 7.08 3.95 9.35
N TYR A 87 6.52 2.93 8.71
CA TYR A 87 5.08 2.64 8.73
C TYR A 87 4.82 1.15 8.96
N GLN A 88 3.68 0.86 9.58
CA GLN A 88 3.09 -0.47 9.71
C GLN A 88 1.71 -0.44 9.07
N VAL A 89 1.40 -1.38 8.19
CA VAL A 89 0.01 -1.68 7.82
C VAL A 89 -0.62 -2.41 8.99
N ILE A 90 -1.66 -1.82 9.58
CA ILE A 90 -2.33 -2.34 10.78
C ILE A 90 -3.64 -3.04 10.46
N GLU A 91 -4.29 -2.66 9.36
CA GLU A 91 -5.53 -3.28 8.91
C GLU A 91 -5.61 -3.21 7.39
N LEU A 92 -6.16 -4.26 6.80
CA LEU A 92 -6.57 -4.27 5.40
C LEU A 92 -8.08 -4.40 5.33
N GLN A 93 -8.69 -3.55 4.52
CA GLN A 93 -10.13 -3.53 4.27
C GLN A 93 -10.37 -3.92 2.82
N ALA A 94 -10.95 -5.09 2.59
CA ALA A 94 -11.34 -5.53 1.25
C ALA A 94 -12.86 -5.59 1.12
N PRO A 95 -13.44 -5.06 0.03
CA PRO A 95 -14.85 -5.28 -0.27
C PRO A 95 -15.09 -6.77 -0.60
N TYR A 96 -15.88 -7.46 0.21
CA TYR A 96 -16.24 -8.87 -0.01
C TYR A 96 -17.73 -8.97 -0.31
N PHE A 97 -18.08 -9.00 -1.61
CA PHE A 97 -19.48 -9.00 -2.05
C PHE A 97 -20.29 -7.87 -1.39
N ASP A 98 -21.13 -8.20 -0.39
CA ASP A 98 -22.01 -7.30 0.37
C ASP A 98 -21.52 -7.01 1.81
N LEU A 99 -20.38 -7.56 2.23
CA LEU A 99 -19.83 -7.43 3.58
C LEU A 99 -18.39 -6.90 3.57
N PRO A 100 -18.02 -5.99 4.49
CA PRO A 100 -16.65 -5.53 4.62
C PRO A 100 -15.77 -6.63 5.22
N TYR A 101 -14.81 -7.17 4.45
CA TYR A 101 -13.76 -8.04 4.98
C TYR A 101 -12.65 -7.19 5.59
N ARG A 102 -12.20 -7.56 6.79
CA ARG A 102 -11.09 -6.90 7.49
C ARG A 102 -10.08 -7.92 7.95
N LEU A 103 -8.81 -7.64 7.66
CA LEU A 103 -7.67 -8.42 8.12
C LEU A 103 -6.82 -7.57 9.06
N ASN A 104 -6.62 -8.04 10.30
CA ASN A 104 -5.73 -7.39 11.26
C ASN A 104 -4.27 -7.76 10.96
N LEU A 105 -3.43 -6.75 10.80
CA LEU A 105 -2.02 -6.86 10.44
C LEU A 105 -1.08 -6.14 11.43
N ALA A 106 -1.63 -5.61 12.52
CA ALA A 106 -0.92 -4.71 13.44
C ALA A 106 0.36 -5.31 14.06
N GLU A 107 0.37 -6.64 14.22
CA GLU A 107 1.49 -7.36 14.83
C GLU A 107 2.41 -8.04 13.80
N ASP A 108 2.11 -7.96 12.50
CA ASP A 108 2.90 -8.62 11.46
C ASP A 108 3.99 -7.67 10.89
N PRO A 109 5.27 -7.85 11.26
CA PRO A 109 6.34 -6.97 10.82
C PRO A 109 6.63 -7.06 9.31
N ARG A 110 6.14 -8.09 8.61
CA ARG A 110 6.27 -8.21 7.15
C ARG A 110 5.49 -7.12 6.40
N TRP A 111 4.54 -6.50 7.09
CA TRP A 111 3.73 -5.40 6.58
C TRP A 111 4.26 -4.03 7.01
N ARG A 112 5.58 -3.92 7.20
CA ARG A 112 6.27 -2.65 7.45
C ARG A 112 6.98 -2.17 6.20
N PHE A 113 7.04 -0.85 6.06
CA PHE A 113 7.80 -0.19 5.02
C PHE A 113 8.32 1.16 5.54
N THR A 114 9.38 1.66 4.91
CA THR A 114 9.90 2.99 5.20
C THR A 114 9.63 3.90 3.99
N VAL A 115 9.54 5.19 4.26
CA VAL A 115 9.35 6.23 3.26
C VAL A 115 10.53 7.19 3.38
N ALA A 116 11.48 7.06 2.47
CA ALA A 116 12.63 7.95 2.40
C ALA A 116 12.26 9.29 1.75
N PRO A 117 12.79 10.41 2.28
CA PRO A 117 12.52 11.75 1.74
C PRO A 117 13.07 11.91 0.33
N GLY A 118 12.32 12.60 -0.54
CA GLY A 118 12.71 12.94 -1.91
C GLY A 118 12.82 11.73 -2.84
N GLN A 119 12.20 10.60 -2.50
CA GLN A 119 12.34 9.34 -3.24
C GLN A 119 10.99 8.71 -3.58
N THR A 120 11.02 7.83 -4.58
CA THR A 120 9.94 6.89 -4.88
C THR A 120 10.21 5.57 -4.20
N ASN A 121 9.42 5.25 -3.18
CA ASN A 121 9.61 4.09 -2.31
C ASN A 121 8.73 2.94 -2.80
N TYR A 122 9.33 1.90 -3.39
CA TYR A 122 8.57 0.71 -3.78
C TYR A 122 8.18 -0.10 -2.55
N ILE A 123 6.88 -0.15 -2.26
CA ILE A 123 6.31 -0.82 -1.10
C ILE A 123 5.71 -2.19 -1.44
N GLY A 124 5.99 -2.73 -2.63
CA GLY A 124 5.63 -4.08 -3.03
C GLY A 124 4.53 -4.16 -4.10
N MET A 125 4.20 -5.40 -4.43
CA MET A 125 3.06 -5.76 -5.25
C MET A 125 1.94 -6.30 -4.36
N PHE A 126 0.79 -5.69 -4.48
CA PHE A 126 -0.42 -6.10 -3.80
C PHE A 126 -1.26 -7.00 -4.70
N GLN A 127 -1.41 -8.27 -4.30
CA GLN A 127 -2.18 -9.26 -5.04
C GLN A 127 -3.48 -9.59 -4.32
N LEU A 128 -4.59 -9.49 -5.05
CA LEU A 128 -5.92 -9.93 -4.62
C LEU A 128 -6.57 -10.73 -5.75
N ASN A 129 -6.60 -12.05 -5.60
CA ASN A 129 -7.16 -12.94 -6.62
C ASN A 129 -8.70 -12.96 -6.54
N ARG A 130 -9.36 -13.16 -7.69
CA ARG A 130 -10.83 -13.34 -7.76
C ARG A 130 -11.29 -14.67 -7.16
N GLU A 131 -10.42 -15.67 -7.05
CA GLU A 131 -10.82 -17.04 -6.74
C GLU A 131 -11.36 -17.13 -5.31
N ARG A 132 -12.70 -17.24 -5.25
CA ARG A 132 -13.54 -17.21 -4.06
C ARG A 132 -13.86 -18.65 -3.67
N LYS A 133 -13.31 -19.13 -2.56
CA LYS A 133 -14.14 -20.00 -1.70
C LYS A 133 -14.98 -19.09 -0.82
N ALA A 134 -16.10 -19.58 -0.31
CA ALA A 134 -17.02 -18.77 0.50
C ALA A 134 -16.35 -18.15 1.76
N ASP A 135 -15.18 -18.65 2.13
CA ASP A 135 -14.43 -18.41 3.37
C ASP A 135 -12.96 -17.97 3.16
N GLU A 136 -12.44 -17.92 1.93
CA GLU A 136 -11.01 -17.70 1.69
C GLU A 136 -10.77 -16.57 0.68
N ILE A 137 -9.99 -15.57 1.09
CA ILE A 137 -9.48 -14.51 0.22
C ILE A 137 -7.95 -14.61 0.23
N TYR A 138 -7.36 -14.82 -0.95
CA TYR A 138 -5.92 -14.80 -1.11
C TYR A 138 -5.41 -13.37 -1.29
N ILE A 139 -4.72 -12.87 -0.26
CA ILE A 139 -4.12 -11.54 -0.20
C ILE A 139 -2.63 -11.68 0.07
N LYS A 140 -1.80 -11.00 -0.73
CA LYS A 140 -0.36 -10.90 -0.46
C LYS A 140 0.16 -9.50 -0.75
N LEU A 141 1.09 -9.05 0.09
CA LEU A 141 2.03 -7.97 -0.22
C LEU A 141 3.38 -8.62 -0.50
N ILE A 142 3.84 -8.55 -1.75
CA ILE A 142 5.00 -9.32 -2.23
C ILE A 142 6.09 -8.34 -2.64
N ASN A 143 7.33 -8.56 -2.22
CA ASN A 143 8.45 -7.85 -2.80
C ASN A 143 8.74 -8.40 -4.20
N ARG A 144 8.23 -7.75 -5.25
CA ARG A 144 8.48 -8.17 -6.64
C ARG A 144 9.38 -7.22 -7.39
N ILE A 145 10.22 -6.47 -6.69
CA ILE A 145 11.01 -5.41 -7.31
C ILE A 145 11.85 -5.91 -8.48
N ALA A 146 12.49 -7.08 -8.37
CA ALA A 146 13.30 -7.62 -9.47
C ALA A 146 12.45 -7.92 -10.73
N THR A 147 11.19 -8.30 -10.55
CA THR A 147 10.25 -8.50 -11.67
C THR A 147 9.67 -7.18 -12.18
N ASP A 148 9.37 -6.25 -11.28
CA ASP A 148 8.67 -5.01 -11.59
C ASP A 148 9.62 -3.91 -12.08
N LEU A 149 10.93 -4.03 -11.84
CA LEU A 149 11.90 -3.00 -12.17
C LEU A 149 11.85 -2.56 -13.65
N PRO A 150 11.77 -3.45 -14.65
CA PRO A 150 11.70 -3.03 -16.05
C PRO A 150 10.45 -2.19 -16.36
N ILE A 151 9.28 -2.59 -15.83
CA ILE A 151 8.04 -1.84 -16.06
C ILE A 151 8.03 -0.52 -15.29
N ILE A 152 8.60 -0.49 -14.07
CA ILE A 152 8.78 0.72 -13.28
C ILE A 152 9.69 1.72 -14.01
N GLN A 153 10.86 1.29 -14.46
CA GLN A 153 11.81 2.15 -15.17
C GLN A 153 11.21 2.68 -16.48
N THR A 154 10.51 1.83 -17.22
CA THR A 154 9.91 2.22 -18.51
C THR A 154 8.76 3.20 -18.33
N GLN A 155 7.84 2.95 -17.39
CA GLN A 155 6.65 3.79 -17.23
C GLN A 155 6.94 5.08 -16.46
N LEU A 156 7.92 5.07 -15.56
CA LEU A 156 8.16 6.16 -14.61
C LEU A 156 9.46 6.92 -14.87
N GLU A 157 10.10 6.76 -16.03
CA GLU A 157 11.41 7.36 -16.34
C GLU A 157 11.51 8.85 -15.94
N ALA A 158 10.56 9.66 -16.37
CA ALA A 158 10.53 11.10 -16.09
C ALA A 158 10.34 11.42 -14.59
N LEU A 159 9.56 10.60 -13.88
CA LEU A 159 9.38 10.73 -12.44
C LEU A 159 10.66 10.34 -11.71
N LEU A 160 11.28 9.22 -12.09
CA LEU A 160 12.47 8.68 -11.43
C LEU A 160 13.71 9.57 -11.60
N ALA A 161 13.72 10.42 -12.63
CA ALA A 161 14.72 11.47 -12.77
C ALA A 161 14.64 12.53 -11.66
N GLN A 162 13.46 12.76 -11.08
CA GLN A 162 13.22 13.74 -10.01
C GLN A 162 13.15 13.09 -8.62
N TYR A 163 12.53 11.91 -8.55
CA TYR A 163 12.33 11.13 -7.34
C TYR A 163 12.92 9.73 -7.56
N PRO A 164 14.22 9.53 -7.29
CA PRO A 164 14.87 8.25 -7.54
C PRO A 164 14.14 7.09 -6.85
N LEU A 165 14.06 5.97 -7.56
CA LEU A 165 13.51 4.74 -7.01
C LEU A 165 14.42 4.22 -5.90
N VAL A 166 13.85 3.95 -4.73
CA VAL A 166 14.52 3.20 -3.68
C VAL A 166 13.72 1.98 -3.30
N VAL A 167 14.49 0.91 -3.11
CA VAL A 167 14.03 -0.42 -2.76
C VAL A 167 14.52 -0.67 -1.35
N GLN A 168 13.61 -0.75 -0.39
CA GLN A 168 14.01 -0.94 0.99
C GLN A 168 13.90 -2.40 1.39
N SER A 169 14.88 -2.83 2.18
CA SER A 169 14.91 -4.13 2.86
C SER A 169 13.91 -4.11 4.02
N GLY A 170 12.67 -4.51 3.77
CA GLY A 170 11.62 -4.59 4.79
C GLY A 170 10.48 -5.52 4.43
N ILE A 171 10.23 -5.69 3.12
CA ILE A 171 9.28 -6.67 2.62
C ILE A 171 10.04 -7.97 2.43
N GLN A 172 9.77 -8.93 3.31
CA GLN A 172 10.33 -10.27 3.23
C GLN A 172 9.92 -10.90 1.89
N ASP A 173 10.90 -11.30 1.09
CA ASP A 173 10.63 -12.05 -0.13
C ASP A 173 10.26 -13.48 0.26
N ASP A 174 8.98 -13.84 0.13
CA ASP A 174 8.50 -15.19 0.42
C ASP A 174 9.15 -16.25 -0.51
N PHE A 175 9.79 -15.86 -1.64
CA PHE A 175 10.57 -16.78 -2.47
C PHE A 175 11.76 -17.42 -1.73
N LEU A 176 12.27 -16.78 -0.68
CA LEU A 176 13.42 -17.31 0.08
C LEU A 176 13.06 -18.50 0.99
N LYS A 177 11.77 -18.78 1.24
CA LYS A 177 11.36 -19.94 2.06
C LYS A 177 11.12 -21.20 1.25
N GLU A 178 10.65 -21.09 0.01
CA GLU A 178 10.33 -22.25 -0.84
C GLU A 178 11.57 -23.00 -1.36
N LEU A 179 12.77 -22.41 -1.26
CA LEU A 179 14.05 -23.07 -1.61
C LEU A 179 14.74 -23.78 -0.43
N THR A 180 14.12 -23.80 0.75
CA THR A 180 14.71 -24.38 1.98
C THR A 180 13.82 -25.39 2.70
N GLN A 181 12.81 -25.96 2.02
CA GLN A 181 12.07 -27.12 2.50
C GLN A 181 12.28 -28.34 1.61
#